data_AF-A0A7X3SJ05-F1
#
_entry.id   AF-A0A7X3SJ05-F1
#
_cell.length_a   1.000
_cell.length_b   1.000
_cell.length_c   1.000
_cell.angle_alpha   90.00
_cell.angle_beta   90.00
_cell.angle_gamma   90.00
#
_symmetry.space_group_name_H-M   'P 1'
#
loop_
_entity.id
_entity.type
_entity.pdbx_description
1 polymer ?
#
loop_
_entity_poly.entity_id
_entity_poly.type
_entity_poly.pdbx_seq_one_letter_code
_entity_poly.pdbx_strand_id
1 'polypeptide(L)'
;MNEGADTGDIISQKKIAIKYEDDAAALYAKTLEAGCTQLEEIVSGFNNGELISLQQNISVGNSWRKRGKTDGKIDWRMSVRAIYNLVRALAKPYVGAHFEYQGLEYKVWKVKEIVFPIQVGADNCSTRIADLLDNKGENISYKNGNYSELTGLYWIWKNKLCCRGTGDGDNRQYYGLVQYRRMFDFSADDLLRLADNDVDVVLPYPMPYEPNIHAHHERYLKEEDWNALLAALKELQPEYADAFSEILEQQYFYNYNIILAKKKIVLREYCEWLFPILERAEELSVPRGNERRDRYIGYMGETLETLYFVKKSKCLNIVHAECRLIV
;
A
#
# COMPACT_ATOMS: atom_id res chain seq x y z
N MET A 1 29.36 -15.93 35.11
CA MET A 1 28.63 -14.71 35.51
C MET A 1 29.61 -13.75 36.18
N ASN A 2 29.38 -12.43 36.07
CA ASN A 2 30.14 -11.36 36.74
C ASN A 2 29.18 -10.48 37.57
N GLU A 3 29.69 -9.41 38.20
CA GLU A 3 28.90 -8.55 39.10
C GLU A 3 27.82 -7.72 38.39
N GLY A 4 27.90 -7.56 37.07
CA GLY A 4 26.92 -6.82 36.28
C GLY A 4 25.76 -7.68 35.78
N ALA A 5 24.56 -7.08 35.66
CA ALA A 5 23.41 -7.75 35.05
C ALA A 5 23.63 -7.93 33.54
N ASP A 6 23.59 -9.17 33.07
CA ASP A 6 23.73 -9.57 31.66
C ASP A 6 25.05 -9.14 30.97
N THR A 7 26.14 -8.92 31.72
CA THR A 7 27.45 -8.47 31.17
C THR A 7 28.53 -9.56 31.10
N GLY A 8 28.18 -10.82 31.35
CA GLY A 8 29.14 -11.95 31.27
C GLY A 8 29.53 -12.31 29.83
N ASP A 9 30.56 -13.13 29.64
CA ASP A 9 30.95 -13.56 28.29
C ASP A 9 29.83 -14.33 27.56
N ILE A 10 29.78 -14.18 26.24
CA ILE A 10 28.86 -14.91 25.37
C ILE A 10 29.46 -16.28 25.05
N ILE A 11 28.71 -17.34 25.35
CA ILE A 11 29.08 -18.73 25.02
C ILE A 11 28.41 -19.24 23.74
N SER A 12 27.28 -18.66 23.34
CA SER A 12 26.56 -18.99 22.11
C SER A 12 25.60 -17.86 21.76
N GLN A 13 25.42 -17.61 20.46
CA GLN A 13 24.49 -16.60 19.95
C GLN A 13 23.84 -17.08 18.65
N LYS A 14 22.52 -16.95 18.53
CA LYS A 14 21.78 -17.20 17.29
C LYS A 14 20.97 -15.96 16.92
N LYS A 15 20.84 -15.69 15.61
CA LYS A 15 20.01 -14.61 15.08
C LYS A 15 18.62 -15.16 14.75
N ILE A 16 17.59 -14.43 15.18
CA ILE A 16 16.19 -14.76 14.89
C ILE A 16 15.61 -13.64 14.02
N ALA A 17 15.03 -14.00 12.88
CA ALA A 17 14.34 -13.03 12.03
C ALA A 17 12.96 -12.69 12.61
N ILE A 18 12.73 -11.39 12.88
CA ILE A 18 11.44 -10.86 13.30
C ILE A 18 10.68 -10.38 12.07
N LYS A 19 9.57 -11.05 11.75
CA LYS A 19 8.69 -10.71 10.62
C LYS A 19 7.80 -9.51 10.95
N TYR A 20 7.15 -8.94 9.94
CA TYR A 20 6.24 -7.80 10.10
C TYR A 20 5.01 -8.14 10.95
N GLU A 21 4.60 -9.39 10.91
CA GLU A 21 3.39 -9.94 11.53
C GLU A 21 3.66 -10.66 12.86
N ASP A 22 4.92 -10.84 13.26
CA ASP A 22 5.25 -11.55 14.51
C ASP A 22 4.78 -10.77 15.75
N ASP A 23 3.81 -11.27 16.48
CA ASP A 23 3.48 -10.72 17.80
C ASP A 23 4.40 -11.29 18.90
N ALA A 24 4.15 -10.85 20.13
CA ALA A 24 4.85 -11.32 21.31
C ALA A 24 4.89 -12.85 21.42
N ALA A 25 3.77 -13.54 21.18
CA ALA A 25 3.69 -14.99 21.27
C ALA A 25 4.52 -15.67 20.17
N ALA A 26 4.42 -15.18 18.93
CA ALA A 26 5.20 -15.70 17.81
C ALA A 26 6.71 -15.55 18.03
N LEU A 27 7.15 -14.40 18.55
CA LEU A 27 8.56 -14.19 18.85
C LEU A 27 9.03 -15.09 20.01
N TYR A 28 8.22 -15.23 21.08
CA TYR A 28 8.53 -16.15 22.18
C TYR A 28 8.72 -17.58 21.70
N ALA A 29 7.83 -18.08 20.83
CA ALA A 29 7.95 -19.43 20.28
C ALA A 29 9.27 -19.63 19.53
N LYS A 30 9.65 -18.67 18.66
CA LYS A 30 10.93 -18.72 17.93
C LYS A 30 12.14 -18.66 18.85
N THR A 31 12.08 -17.84 19.90
CA THR A 31 13.17 -17.74 20.88
C THR A 31 13.31 -19.00 21.70
N LEU A 32 12.22 -19.63 22.10
CA LEU A 32 12.23 -20.90 22.83
C LEU A 32 12.80 -22.03 21.96
N GLU A 33 12.36 -22.14 20.71
CA GLU A 33 12.87 -23.12 19.76
C GLU A 33 14.40 -22.96 19.57
N ALA A 34 14.86 -21.75 19.27
CA ALA A 34 16.28 -21.47 19.13
C ALA A 34 17.07 -21.74 20.42
N GLY A 35 16.49 -21.40 21.58
CA GLY A 35 17.09 -21.64 22.89
C GLY A 35 17.25 -23.13 23.20
N CYS A 36 16.26 -23.97 22.88
CA CYS A 36 16.36 -25.42 23.06
C CYS A 36 17.51 -26.00 22.23
N THR A 37 17.60 -25.63 20.95
CA THR A 37 18.71 -26.06 20.09
C THR A 37 20.07 -25.57 20.60
N GLN A 38 20.16 -24.31 21.03
CA GLN A 38 21.41 -23.78 21.61
C GLN A 38 21.83 -24.52 22.88
N LEU A 39 20.88 -24.89 23.75
CA LEU A 39 21.18 -25.61 24.99
C LEU A 39 21.78 -26.99 24.70
N GLU A 40 21.29 -27.71 23.70
CA GLU A 40 21.86 -29.00 23.28
C GLU A 40 23.31 -28.83 22.79
N GLU A 41 23.56 -27.82 21.94
CA GLU A 41 24.90 -27.48 21.45
C GLU A 41 25.85 -27.12 22.60
N ILE A 42 25.40 -26.27 23.53
CA ILE A 42 26.18 -25.81 24.68
C ILE A 42 26.54 -26.98 25.60
N VAL A 43 25.57 -27.84 25.94
CA VAL A 43 25.80 -28.99 26.84
C VAL A 43 26.77 -29.98 26.22
N SER A 44 26.64 -30.27 24.92
CA SER A 44 27.58 -31.14 24.21
C SER A 44 28.99 -30.53 24.20
N GLY A 45 29.12 -29.26 23.84
CA GLY A 45 30.41 -28.57 23.82
C GLY A 45 31.06 -28.49 25.21
N PHE A 46 30.26 -28.34 26.26
CA PHE A 46 30.75 -28.34 27.64
C PHE A 46 31.36 -29.69 28.00
N ASN A 47 30.66 -30.80 27.70
CA ASN A 47 31.13 -32.15 28.01
C ASN A 47 32.42 -32.53 27.27
N ASN A 48 32.61 -31.99 26.06
CA ASN A 48 33.80 -32.24 25.24
C ASN A 48 34.98 -31.29 25.56
N GLY A 49 34.78 -30.26 26.41
CA GLY A 49 35.79 -29.24 26.67
C GLY A 49 36.02 -28.26 25.50
N GLU A 50 35.02 -28.11 24.63
CA GLU A 50 35.11 -27.33 23.38
C GLU A 50 34.48 -25.94 23.46
N LEU A 51 33.91 -25.56 24.62
CA LEU A 51 33.27 -24.26 24.79
C LEU A 51 34.30 -23.12 24.81
N ILE A 52 34.11 -22.16 23.91
CA ILE A 52 34.86 -20.92 23.84
C ILE A 52 33.93 -19.78 24.27
N SER A 53 34.36 -18.97 25.24
CA SER A 53 33.65 -17.75 25.63
C SER A 53 34.18 -16.55 24.85
N LEU A 54 33.29 -15.65 24.48
CA LEU A 54 33.60 -14.40 23.79
C LEU A 54 33.25 -13.22 24.68
N GLN A 55 34.25 -12.40 25.01
CA GLN A 55 34.04 -11.20 25.80
C GLN A 55 33.11 -10.22 25.06
N GLN A 56 32.07 -9.74 25.75
CA GLN A 56 31.15 -8.76 25.18
C GLN A 56 31.83 -7.40 25.00
N ASN A 57 31.58 -6.75 23.86
CA ASN A 57 31.88 -5.33 23.71
C ASN A 57 30.72 -4.50 24.28
N ILE A 58 30.87 -4.03 25.51
CA ILE A 58 29.81 -3.32 26.24
C ILE A 58 29.43 -1.99 25.56
N SER A 59 30.35 -1.35 24.83
CA SER A 59 30.12 -0.06 24.17
C SER A 59 29.11 -0.10 23.01
N VAL A 60 28.82 -1.30 22.47
CA VAL A 60 27.81 -1.50 21.42
C VAL A 60 26.48 -2.05 21.97
N GLY A 61 26.40 -2.35 23.26
CA GLY A 61 25.19 -2.84 23.92
C GLY A 61 24.20 -1.73 24.27
N ASN A 62 22.96 -2.12 24.54
CA ASN A 62 21.92 -1.25 25.09
C ASN A 62 21.32 -1.86 26.37
N SER A 63 20.81 -1.01 27.26
CA SER A 63 20.06 -1.42 28.44
C SER A 63 18.68 -0.77 28.42
N TRP A 64 17.66 -1.54 28.78
CA TRP A 64 16.28 -1.08 28.84
C TRP A 64 15.74 -1.20 30.26
N ARG A 65 15.12 -0.14 30.76
CA ARG A 65 14.42 -0.19 32.05
C ARG A 65 13.23 -1.15 31.98
N LYS A 66 12.80 -1.63 33.15
CA LYS A 66 11.53 -2.35 33.28
C LYS A 66 10.37 -1.49 32.77
N ARG A 67 9.50 -2.11 31.96
CA ARG A 67 8.26 -1.48 31.47
C ARG A 67 7.22 -1.39 32.61
N GLY A 68 6.54 -0.26 32.69
CA GLY A 68 5.40 -0.01 33.57
C GLY A 68 4.08 0.11 32.79
N LYS A 69 2.99 0.42 33.50
CA LYS A 69 1.66 0.54 32.87
C LYS A 69 1.65 1.58 31.76
N THR A 70 2.24 2.76 31.98
CA THR A 70 2.25 3.88 31.03
C THR A 70 2.93 3.54 29.70
N ASP A 71 3.90 2.62 29.69
CA ASP A 71 4.58 2.19 28.46
C ASP A 71 3.67 1.40 27.52
N GLY A 72 2.52 0.92 28.01
CA GLY A 72 1.51 0.25 27.21
C GLY A 72 0.38 1.16 26.72
N LYS A 73 0.41 2.46 27.02
CA LYS A 73 -0.68 3.39 26.66
C LYS A 73 -0.52 3.81 25.20
N ILE A 74 -1.58 3.62 24.42
CA ILE A 74 -1.69 4.11 23.05
C ILE A 74 -1.92 5.62 23.13
N ASP A 75 -0.96 6.38 22.61
CA ASP A 75 -1.12 7.79 22.34
C ASP A 75 -1.47 7.95 20.85
N TRP A 76 -2.67 8.48 20.56
CA TRP A 76 -3.17 8.62 19.19
C TRP A 76 -2.38 9.62 18.33
N ARG A 77 -1.41 10.33 18.93
CA ARG A 77 -0.43 11.16 18.19
C ARG A 77 0.77 10.36 17.68
N MET A 78 0.92 9.10 18.11
CA MET A 78 1.95 8.20 17.60
C MET A 78 1.70 7.88 16.12
N SER A 79 2.78 7.56 15.40
CA SER A 79 2.64 7.06 14.03
C SER A 79 1.90 5.72 14.01
N VAL A 80 1.23 5.43 12.88
CA VAL A 80 0.54 4.15 12.65
C VAL A 80 1.46 2.97 12.96
N ARG A 81 2.71 3.04 12.49
CA ARG A 81 3.74 2.01 12.72
C ARG A 81 4.07 1.83 14.20
N ALA A 82 4.13 2.92 14.97
CA ALA A 82 4.41 2.87 16.40
C ALA A 82 3.24 2.26 17.19
N ILE A 83 1.99 2.60 16.83
CA ILE A 83 0.79 1.96 17.41
C ILE A 83 0.77 0.47 17.07
N TYR A 84 1.02 0.10 15.81
CA TYR A 84 1.10 -1.29 15.36
C TYR A 84 2.15 -2.07 16.16
N ASN A 85 3.37 -1.53 16.29
CA ASN A 85 4.46 -2.15 17.04
C ASN A 85 4.14 -2.28 18.54
N LEU A 86 3.51 -1.27 19.15
CA LEU A 86 3.10 -1.29 20.54
C LEU A 86 2.10 -2.42 20.81
N VAL A 87 1.07 -2.53 19.96
CA VAL A 87 0.03 -3.57 20.08
C VAL A 87 0.63 -4.96 19.93
N ARG A 88 1.43 -5.22 18.89
CA ARG A 88 2.03 -6.57 18.68
C ARG A 88 3.04 -6.94 19.77
N ALA A 89 3.78 -5.97 20.32
CA ALA A 89 4.76 -6.20 21.38
C ALA A 89 4.10 -6.53 22.75
N LEU A 90 2.86 -6.06 22.97
CA LEU A 90 2.10 -6.29 24.19
C LEU A 90 0.90 -7.24 24.01
N ALA A 91 0.79 -7.88 22.84
CA ALA A 91 -0.18 -8.93 22.59
C ALA A 91 -0.02 -10.08 23.59
N LYS A 92 -1.04 -10.94 23.70
CA LYS A 92 -1.00 -12.10 24.60
C LYS A 92 0.32 -12.88 24.38
N PRO A 93 0.99 -13.34 25.45
CA PRO A 93 0.53 -13.41 26.84
C PRO A 93 0.78 -12.15 27.69
N TYR A 94 1.18 -11.02 27.12
CA TYR A 94 1.39 -9.77 27.87
C TYR A 94 0.07 -9.08 28.23
N VAL A 95 0.18 -7.91 28.88
CA VAL A 95 -0.92 -7.14 29.47
C VAL A 95 -1.81 -6.38 28.47
N GLY A 96 -1.47 -6.38 27.18
CA GLY A 96 -2.17 -5.64 26.14
C GLY A 96 -1.79 -4.15 26.10
N ALA A 97 -1.70 -3.60 24.89
CA ALA A 97 -1.72 -2.15 24.72
C ALA A 97 -3.11 -1.61 25.12
N HIS A 98 -3.20 -0.36 25.57
CA HIS A 98 -4.45 0.17 26.11
C HIS A 98 -4.65 1.66 25.84
N PHE A 99 -5.89 2.10 25.83
CA PHE A 99 -6.26 3.52 25.82
C PHE A 99 -7.42 3.78 26.77
N GLU A 100 -7.68 5.04 27.06
CA GLU A 100 -8.80 5.48 27.89
C GLU A 100 -9.82 6.23 27.03
N TYR A 101 -11.10 5.89 27.17
CA TYR A 101 -12.21 6.58 26.52
C TYR A 101 -13.38 6.66 27.49
N GLN A 102 -13.91 7.88 27.70
CA GLN A 102 -14.99 8.15 28.65
C GLN A 102 -14.75 7.58 30.06
N GLY A 103 -13.50 7.65 30.54
CA GLY A 103 -13.11 7.16 31.87
C GLY A 103 -12.95 5.64 31.99
N LEU A 104 -13.15 4.89 30.90
CA LEU A 104 -12.96 3.44 30.85
C LEU A 104 -11.67 3.08 30.11
N GLU A 105 -10.97 2.05 30.59
CA GLU A 105 -9.77 1.51 29.96
C GLU A 105 -10.15 0.38 28.97
N TYR A 106 -9.63 0.47 27.74
CA TYR A 106 -9.84 -0.52 26.70
C TYR A 106 -8.51 -1.16 26.31
N LYS A 107 -8.48 -2.49 26.22
CA LYS A 107 -7.31 -3.25 25.74
C LYS A 107 -7.40 -3.50 24.24
N VAL A 108 -6.29 -3.28 23.55
CA VAL A 108 -6.13 -3.55 22.12
C VAL A 108 -5.16 -4.70 21.96
N TRP A 109 -5.68 -5.84 21.49
CA TRP A 109 -4.91 -7.08 21.34
C TRP A 109 -4.38 -7.29 19.93
N LYS A 110 -5.03 -6.68 18.94
CA LYS A 110 -4.69 -6.83 17.53
C LYS A 110 -5.12 -5.58 16.79
N VAL A 111 -4.32 -5.17 15.82
CA VAL A 111 -4.61 -4.11 14.88
C VAL A 111 -4.22 -4.56 13.49
N LYS A 112 -4.77 -3.89 12.47
CA LYS A 112 -4.44 -4.11 11.08
C LYS A 112 -4.28 -2.74 10.42
N GLU A 113 -3.19 -2.57 9.69
CA GLU A 113 -3.02 -1.41 8.82
C GLU A 113 -3.87 -1.59 7.56
N ILE A 114 -4.56 -0.52 7.17
CA ILE A 114 -5.46 -0.50 6.00
C ILE A 114 -5.01 0.52 4.96
N VAL A 115 -4.10 1.43 5.31
CA VAL A 115 -3.47 2.38 4.40
C VAL A 115 -1.97 2.15 4.45
N PHE A 116 -1.36 2.02 3.29
CA PHE A 116 0.07 1.77 3.14
C PHE A 116 0.68 2.90 2.31
N PRO A 117 1.52 3.77 2.91
CA PRO A 117 2.22 4.81 2.15
C PRO A 117 3.16 4.18 1.13
N ILE A 118 3.00 4.56 -0.15
CA ILE A 118 3.90 4.18 -1.24
C ILE A 118 4.58 5.44 -1.75
N GLN A 119 5.90 5.45 -1.78
CA GLN A 119 6.65 6.49 -2.48
C GLN A 119 6.69 6.18 -3.97
N VAL A 120 5.97 6.97 -4.77
CA VAL A 120 6.00 6.93 -6.22
C VAL A 120 7.19 7.71 -6.79
N GLY A 121 7.68 7.32 -7.96
CA GLY A 121 8.84 7.94 -8.60
C GLY A 121 10.14 7.75 -7.80
N ALA A 122 10.24 6.66 -7.03
CA ALA A 122 11.41 6.35 -6.21
C ALA A 122 12.72 6.23 -7.02
N ASP A 123 12.66 5.89 -8.31
CA ASP A 123 13.83 5.92 -9.21
C ASP A 123 14.35 7.33 -9.49
N ASN A 124 13.46 8.32 -9.45
CA ASN A 124 13.77 9.71 -9.78
C ASN A 124 14.14 10.56 -8.55
N CYS A 125 14.25 9.94 -7.38
CA CYS A 125 14.56 10.61 -6.12
C CYS A 125 15.56 9.78 -5.32
N SER A 126 16.57 10.40 -4.69
CA SER A 126 17.49 9.69 -3.78
C SER A 126 16.95 9.55 -2.36
N THR A 127 16.06 10.46 -1.95
CA THR A 127 15.47 10.47 -0.60
C THR A 127 14.36 9.43 -0.49
N ARG A 128 14.26 8.77 0.67
CA ARG A 128 13.24 7.77 0.97
C ARG A 128 12.33 8.26 2.09
N ILE A 129 11.04 8.39 1.80
CA ILE A 129 10.04 8.94 2.74
C ILE A 129 8.96 7.92 3.14
N ALA A 130 8.98 6.74 2.51
CA ALA A 130 8.11 5.61 2.84
C ALA A 130 8.89 4.30 2.74
N ASP A 131 8.42 3.28 3.46
CA ASP A 131 9.01 1.93 3.43
C ASP A 131 8.70 1.21 2.12
N LEU A 132 7.49 1.42 1.57
CA LEU A 132 7.11 0.89 0.26
C LEU A 132 7.51 1.87 -0.83
N LEU A 133 8.21 1.35 -1.83
CA LEU A 133 8.72 2.10 -2.97
C LEU A 133 8.17 1.46 -4.25
N ASP A 134 7.72 2.29 -5.19
CA ASP A 134 7.22 1.81 -6.48
C ASP A 134 8.32 1.28 -7.41
N ASN A 135 9.60 1.37 -7.04
CA ASN A 135 10.73 0.88 -7.84
C ASN A 135 11.25 -0.51 -7.46
N LYS A 136 10.41 -1.33 -6.82
CA LYS A 136 10.73 -2.71 -6.43
C LYS A 136 9.95 -3.70 -7.28
N GLY A 137 10.54 -4.85 -7.63
CA GLY A 137 9.89 -5.83 -8.49
C GLY A 137 9.62 -5.27 -9.89
N GLU A 138 8.54 -5.72 -10.54
CA GLU A 138 8.13 -5.21 -11.86
C GLU A 138 7.51 -3.82 -11.69
N ASN A 139 8.04 -2.81 -12.40
CA ASN A 139 7.66 -1.43 -12.17
C ASN A 139 7.95 -0.49 -13.36
N ILE A 140 7.37 0.70 -13.27
CA ILE A 140 7.59 1.85 -14.18
C ILE A 140 7.93 3.13 -13.40
N SER A 141 8.59 3.01 -12.24
CA SER A 141 8.85 4.14 -11.33
C SER A 141 9.61 5.29 -12.02
N TYR A 142 10.57 4.96 -12.88
CA TYR A 142 11.31 5.94 -13.69
C TYR A 142 10.40 6.79 -14.61
N LYS A 143 9.20 6.30 -14.99
CA LYS A 143 8.22 7.03 -15.81
C LYS A 143 7.28 7.96 -15.01
N ASN A 144 7.47 8.10 -13.69
CA ASN A 144 6.59 8.89 -12.82
C ASN A 144 6.41 10.35 -13.26
N GLY A 145 7.38 10.93 -13.98
CA GLY A 145 7.24 12.27 -14.56
C GLY A 145 6.04 12.42 -15.48
N ASN A 146 5.73 11.39 -16.29
CA ASN A 146 4.60 11.40 -17.22
C ASN A 146 3.37 10.69 -16.68
N TYR A 147 3.57 9.57 -15.97
CA TYR A 147 2.50 8.71 -15.45
C TYR A 147 1.94 9.18 -14.11
N SER A 148 2.66 10.04 -13.38
CA SER A 148 2.27 10.51 -12.04
C SER A 148 1.95 9.31 -11.11
N GLU A 149 0.88 9.39 -10.32
CA GLU A 149 0.45 8.36 -9.37
C GLU A 149 0.16 6.98 -10.01
N LEU A 150 -0.04 6.91 -11.33
CA LEU A 150 -0.25 5.65 -12.03
C LEU A 150 0.94 4.69 -11.93
N THR A 151 2.16 5.18 -11.66
CA THR A 151 3.28 4.26 -11.37
C THR A 151 3.04 3.47 -10.08
N GLY A 152 2.39 4.09 -9.10
CA GLY A 152 1.93 3.42 -7.88
C GLY A 152 0.84 2.39 -8.17
N LEU A 153 -0.15 2.74 -9.01
CA LEU A 153 -1.19 1.79 -9.43
C LEU A 153 -0.62 0.61 -10.21
N TYR A 154 0.32 0.86 -11.12
CA TYR A 154 1.03 -0.18 -11.88
C TYR A 154 1.79 -1.11 -10.95
N TRP A 155 2.49 -0.55 -9.97
CA TRP A 155 3.24 -1.33 -8.99
C TRP A 155 2.30 -2.22 -8.17
N ILE A 156 1.15 -1.70 -7.73
CA ILE A 156 0.11 -2.48 -7.04
C ILE A 156 -0.36 -3.63 -7.94
N TRP A 157 -0.65 -3.34 -9.22
CA TRP A 157 -1.09 -4.33 -10.18
C TRP A 157 -0.10 -5.50 -10.30
N LYS A 158 1.15 -5.22 -10.63
CA LYS A 158 2.15 -6.25 -10.89
C LYS A 158 2.60 -7.00 -9.63
N ASN A 159 2.71 -6.30 -8.50
CA ASN A 159 3.36 -6.84 -7.30
C ASN A 159 2.37 -7.22 -6.17
N LYS A 160 1.07 -6.90 -6.30
CA LYS A 160 0.04 -7.22 -5.29
C LYS A 160 -1.20 -7.88 -5.86
N LEU A 161 -1.61 -7.52 -7.08
CA LEU A 161 -2.79 -8.12 -7.72
C LEU A 161 -2.46 -9.42 -8.46
N CYS A 162 -1.28 -9.50 -9.09
CA CYS A 162 -0.85 -10.68 -9.83
C CYS A 162 -0.12 -11.75 -8.99
N CYS A 163 0.26 -11.46 -7.75
CA CYS A 163 0.96 -12.42 -6.88
C CYS A 163 0.00 -13.45 -6.28
N ARG A 164 0.12 -14.72 -6.70
CA ARG A 164 -0.59 -15.87 -6.13
C ARG A 164 -0.08 -16.20 -4.72
N GLY A 165 -0.67 -15.59 -3.69
CA GLY A 165 -0.37 -15.88 -2.28
C GLY A 165 -1.38 -16.85 -1.64
N THR A 166 -1.04 -17.47 -0.52
CA THR A 166 -1.90 -18.44 0.21
C THR A 166 -3.18 -17.85 0.83
N GLY A 167 -3.41 -16.53 0.68
CA GLY A 167 -4.63 -15.81 1.08
C GLY A 167 -5.46 -15.27 -0.10
N ASP A 168 -5.08 -15.57 -1.35
CA ASP A 168 -5.80 -15.19 -2.58
C ASP A 168 -7.09 -16.00 -2.77
N GLY A 169 -7.75 -16.46 -1.71
CA GLY A 169 -9.06 -17.12 -1.79
C GLY A 169 -10.23 -16.15 -1.67
N ASP A 170 -10.01 -14.99 -1.04
CA ASP A 170 -11.10 -14.11 -0.62
C ASP A 170 -11.43 -13.07 -1.69
N ASN A 171 -12.59 -13.25 -2.35
CA ASN A 171 -13.13 -12.30 -3.32
C ASN A 171 -13.63 -10.99 -2.68
N ARG A 172 -13.60 -10.87 -1.35
CA ARG A 172 -14.05 -9.67 -0.60
C ARG A 172 -12.93 -8.69 -0.27
N GLN A 173 -11.70 -8.92 -0.73
CA GLN A 173 -10.61 -7.98 -0.50
C GLN A 173 -10.70 -6.78 -1.44
N TYR A 174 -10.55 -5.58 -0.88
CA TYR A 174 -10.48 -4.33 -1.64
C TYR A 174 -9.06 -3.78 -1.62
N TYR A 175 -8.61 -3.34 -2.79
CA TYR A 175 -7.33 -2.67 -3.00
C TYR A 175 -7.62 -1.37 -3.74
N GLY A 176 -6.73 -0.41 -3.60
CA GLY A 176 -6.96 0.90 -4.16
C GLY A 176 -5.73 1.79 -4.10
N LEU A 177 -5.85 2.94 -4.76
CA LEU A 177 -4.88 4.01 -4.73
C LEU A 177 -5.60 5.30 -4.34
N VAL A 178 -5.01 6.02 -3.40
CA VAL A 178 -5.42 7.37 -3.00
C VAL A 178 -4.21 8.29 -3.08
N GLN A 179 -4.44 9.59 -3.21
CA GLN A 179 -3.35 10.57 -3.23
C GLN A 179 -3.00 11.02 -1.81
N TYR A 180 -1.76 11.43 -1.59
CA TYR A 180 -1.28 11.91 -0.28
C TYR A 180 -2.05 13.12 0.27
N ARG A 181 -2.76 13.89 -0.56
CA ARG A 181 -3.64 14.99 -0.14
C ARG A 181 -5.12 14.68 -0.25
N ARG A 182 -5.51 13.58 -0.89
CA ARG A 182 -6.92 13.24 -1.15
C ARG A 182 -7.16 11.79 -0.80
N MET A 183 -7.85 11.57 0.31
CA MET A 183 -8.13 10.25 0.84
C MET A 183 -9.63 10.10 1.05
N PHE A 184 -10.14 8.88 0.86
CA PHE A 184 -11.51 8.56 1.24
C PHE A 184 -11.71 8.77 2.74
N ASP A 185 -12.81 9.42 3.10
CA ASP A 185 -13.21 9.59 4.50
C ASP A 185 -14.21 8.47 4.87
N PHE A 186 -13.68 7.30 5.25
CA PHE A 186 -14.52 6.16 5.65
C PHE A 186 -14.65 6.09 7.17
N SER A 187 -15.90 5.94 7.63
CA SER A 187 -16.16 5.44 8.97
C SER A 187 -15.98 3.91 9.03
N ALA A 188 -15.91 3.35 10.25
CA ALA A 188 -15.91 1.90 10.43
C ALA A 188 -17.16 1.24 9.83
N ASP A 189 -18.31 1.91 9.93
CA ASP A 189 -19.58 1.44 9.36
C ASP A 189 -19.54 1.44 7.83
N ASP A 190 -18.88 2.41 7.20
CA ASP A 190 -18.75 2.43 5.74
C ASP A 190 -17.94 1.24 5.24
N LEU A 191 -16.84 0.91 5.92
CA LEU A 191 -16.03 -0.27 5.58
C LEU A 191 -16.83 -1.58 5.70
N LEU A 192 -17.72 -1.69 6.68
CA LEU A 192 -18.63 -2.84 6.81
C LEU A 192 -19.66 -2.86 5.66
N ARG A 193 -20.26 -1.70 5.36
CA ARG A 193 -21.23 -1.55 4.27
C ARG A 193 -20.67 -1.91 2.91
N LEU A 194 -19.39 -1.65 2.64
CA LEU A 194 -18.75 -2.07 1.38
C LEU A 194 -18.86 -3.59 1.18
N ALA A 195 -18.58 -4.36 2.24
CA ALA A 195 -18.65 -5.81 2.18
C ALA A 195 -20.09 -6.32 2.15
N ASP A 196 -20.98 -5.72 2.96
CA ASP A 196 -22.36 -6.19 3.11
C ASP A 196 -23.24 -5.88 1.90
N ASN A 197 -22.97 -4.78 1.18
CA ASN A 197 -23.71 -4.39 -0.03
C ASN A 197 -23.06 -4.88 -1.32
N ASP A 198 -22.05 -5.74 -1.23
CA ASP A 198 -21.33 -6.30 -2.38
C ASP A 198 -20.85 -5.23 -3.38
N VAL A 199 -20.30 -4.13 -2.87
CA VAL A 199 -19.82 -3.00 -3.68
C VAL A 199 -18.66 -3.44 -4.57
N ASP A 200 -18.69 -3.15 -5.86
CA ASP A 200 -17.61 -3.57 -6.76
C ASP A 200 -16.44 -2.58 -6.75
N VAL A 201 -16.78 -1.29 -6.73
CA VAL A 201 -15.82 -0.19 -6.74
C VAL A 201 -16.39 1.05 -6.04
N VAL A 202 -15.51 1.73 -5.33
CA VAL A 202 -15.72 3.06 -4.76
C VAL A 202 -14.85 4.05 -5.55
N LEU A 203 -15.48 5.07 -6.09
CA LEU A 203 -14.83 6.20 -6.74
C LEU A 203 -15.11 7.49 -5.96
N PRO A 204 -14.30 8.55 -6.10
CA PRO A 204 -14.70 9.88 -5.67
C PRO A 204 -15.99 10.30 -6.38
N TYR A 205 -16.75 11.19 -5.76
CA TYR A 205 -17.81 11.89 -6.50
C TYR A 205 -17.23 12.54 -7.77
N PRO A 206 -17.85 12.31 -8.94
CA PRO A 206 -17.35 12.89 -10.17
C PRO A 206 -17.51 14.41 -10.13
N MET A 207 -16.55 15.10 -10.72
CA MET A 207 -16.54 16.56 -10.78
C MET A 207 -17.33 17.03 -12.01
N PRO A 208 -18.18 18.06 -11.88
CA PRO A 208 -18.90 18.64 -13.00
C PRO A 208 -17.99 19.56 -13.82
N TYR A 209 -18.06 19.44 -15.15
CA TYR A 209 -17.34 20.29 -16.11
C TYR A 209 -18.28 20.83 -17.19
N GLU A 210 -18.16 22.13 -17.44
CA GLU A 210 -18.95 22.86 -18.43
C GLU A 210 -18.08 23.23 -19.66
N PRO A 211 -18.56 23.03 -20.90
CA PRO A 211 -19.84 22.39 -21.24
C PRO A 211 -19.85 20.87 -21.07
N ASN A 212 -18.69 20.22 -21.17
CA ASN A 212 -18.55 18.76 -21.16
C ASN A 212 -17.09 18.35 -20.84
N ILE A 213 -16.83 17.05 -20.79
CA ILE A 213 -15.49 16.48 -20.56
C ILE A 213 -14.54 16.77 -21.72
N HIS A 214 -15.06 16.83 -22.95
CA HIS A 214 -14.27 17.15 -24.14
C HIS A 214 -13.53 18.49 -23.97
N ALA A 215 -14.26 19.56 -23.66
CA ALA A 215 -13.69 20.88 -23.44
C ALA A 215 -12.75 20.96 -22.23
N HIS A 216 -12.85 20.02 -21.28
CA HIS A 216 -11.90 19.92 -20.16
C HIS A 216 -10.56 19.35 -20.62
N HIS A 217 -10.56 18.27 -21.43
CA HIS A 217 -9.31 17.63 -21.83
C HIS A 217 -8.45 18.52 -22.72
N GLU A 218 -9.05 19.37 -23.56
CA GLU A 218 -8.33 20.28 -24.47
C GLU A 218 -7.43 21.27 -23.71
N ARG A 219 -7.68 21.48 -22.41
CA ARG A 219 -6.87 22.36 -21.56
C ARG A 219 -5.58 21.72 -21.08
N TYR A 220 -5.52 20.38 -21.03
CA TYR A 220 -4.44 19.62 -20.39
C TYR A 220 -3.72 18.66 -21.33
N LEU A 221 -4.37 18.25 -22.42
CA LEU A 221 -3.83 17.38 -23.44
C LEU A 221 -3.75 18.14 -24.77
N LYS A 222 -2.61 18.01 -25.45
CA LYS A 222 -2.44 18.51 -26.81
C LYS A 222 -3.21 17.62 -27.77
N GLU A 223 -3.62 18.18 -28.90
CA GLU A 223 -4.37 17.45 -29.93
C GLU A 223 -3.59 16.23 -30.46
N GLU A 224 -2.27 16.33 -30.59
CA GLU A 224 -1.44 15.22 -31.06
C GLU A 224 -1.42 14.06 -30.05
N ASP A 225 -1.34 14.38 -28.76
CA ASP A 225 -1.39 13.39 -27.68
C ASP A 225 -2.78 12.75 -27.59
N TRP A 226 -3.82 13.56 -27.76
CA TRP A 226 -5.20 13.08 -27.82
C TRP A 226 -5.42 12.11 -28.98
N ASN A 227 -4.92 12.44 -30.16
CA ASN A 227 -4.97 11.56 -31.34
C ASN A 227 -4.21 10.26 -31.10
N ALA A 228 -3.06 10.31 -30.41
CA ALA A 228 -2.32 9.11 -30.01
C ALA A 228 -3.13 8.21 -29.05
N LEU A 229 -3.85 8.79 -28.08
CA LEU A 229 -4.75 8.04 -27.20
C LEU A 229 -5.90 7.39 -27.99
N LEU A 230 -6.55 8.13 -28.88
CA LEU A 230 -7.65 7.61 -29.70
C LEU A 230 -7.19 6.46 -30.60
N ALA A 231 -6.01 6.59 -31.21
CA ALA A 231 -5.41 5.54 -32.01
C ALA A 231 -5.11 4.28 -31.17
N ALA A 232 -4.47 4.43 -30.02
CA ALA A 232 -4.19 3.33 -29.10
C ALA A 232 -5.48 2.62 -28.64
N LEU A 233 -6.51 3.39 -28.28
CA LEU A 233 -7.79 2.85 -27.84
C LEU A 233 -8.49 2.10 -28.97
N LYS A 234 -8.49 2.63 -30.19
CA LYS A 234 -9.09 1.96 -31.36
C LYS A 234 -8.37 0.67 -31.73
N GLU A 235 -7.04 0.65 -31.63
CA GLU A 235 -6.23 -0.55 -31.92
C GLU A 235 -6.48 -1.67 -30.91
N LEU A 236 -6.56 -1.34 -29.61
CA LEU A 236 -6.58 -2.33 -28.54
C LEU A 236 -7.98 -2.65 -28.02
N GLN A 237 -8.90 -1.69 -28.06
CA GLN A 237 -10.22 -1.74 -27.41
C GLN A 237 -11.28 -1.02 -28.26
N PRO A 238 -11.58 -1.50 -29.48
CA PRO A 238 -12.47 -0.81 -30.43
C PRO A 238 -13.87 -0.55 -29.87
N GLU A 239 -14.42 -1.47 -29.08
CA GLU A 239 -15.74 -1.29 -28.44
C GLU A 239 -15.79 -0.10 -27.46
N TYR A 240 -14.66 0.23 -26.82
CA TYR A 240 -14.54 1.42 -25.97
C TYR A 240 -14.32 2.67 -26.80
N ALA A 241 -13.55 2.58 -27.89
CA ALA A 241 -13.36 3.69 -28.81
C ALA A 241 -14.69 4.18 -29.41
N ASP A 242 -15.58 3.25 -29.79
CA ASP A 242 -16.90 3.56 -30.34
C ASP A 242 -17.81 4.29 -29.33
N ALA A 243 -17.67 4.00 -28.04
CA ALA A 243 -18.42 4.65 -26.97
C ALA A 243 -17.79 5.96 -26.47
N PHE A 244 -16.56 6.27 -26.89
CA PHE A 244 -15.77 7.32 -26.26
C PHE A 244 -16.35 8.72 -26.52
N SER A 245 -16.84 8.98 -27.73
CA SER A 245 -17.43 10.28 -28.09
C SER A 245 -18.66 10.61 -27.24
N GLU A 246 -19.57 9.66 -27.04
CA GLU A 246 -20.75 9.85 -26.19
C GLU A 246 -20.35 10.18 -24.74
N ILE A 247 -19.31 9.51 -24.23
CA ILE A 247 -18.81 9.71 -22.87
C ILE A 247 -18.06 11.04 -22.72
N LEU A 248 -17.56 11.65 -23.79
CA LEU A 248 -16.91 12.95 -23.72
C LEU A 248 -17.90 14.12 -23.73
N GLU A 249 -19.12 13.90 -24.20
CA GLU A 249 -20.19 14.90 -24.24
C GLU A 249 -20.92 15.06 -22.90
N GLN A 250 -20.77 14.13 -21.95
CA GLN A 250 -21.29 14.29 -20.59
C GLN A 250 -20.48 15.30 -19.76
N GLN A 251 -20.97 15.62 -18.57
CA GLN A 251 -20.42 16.65 -17.70
C GLN A 251 -19.67 16.10 -16.47
N TYR A 252 -19.77 14.80 -16.18
CA TYR A 252 -19.29 14.21 -14.92
C TYR A 252 -18.03 13.38 -15.14
N PHE A 253 -16.94 13.78 -14.51
CA PHE A 253 -15.61 13.22 -14.74
C PHE A 253 -14.94 12.78 -13.44
N TYR A 254 -14.35 11.58 -13.43
CA TYR A 254 -13.54 11.11 -12.30
C TYR A 254 -12.12 11.65 -12.44
N ASN A 255 -11.74 12.52 -11.50
CA ASN A 255 -10.39 13.08 -11.42
C ASN A 255 -9.47 12.22 -10.55
N TYR A 256 -8.16 12.47 -10.67
CA TYR A 256 -7.12 12.12 -9.69
C TYR A 256 -6.69 10.65 -9.62
N ASN A 257 -7.23 9.77 -10.48
CA ASN A 257 -6.91 8.34 -10.49
C ASN A 257 -7.08 7.70 -9.09
N ILE A 258 -8.11 8.12 -8.35
CA ILE A 258 -8.42 7.64 -7.01
C ILE A 258 -9.46 6.54 -7.13
N ILE A 259 -9.14 5.36 -6.59
CA ILE A 259 -9.98 4.19 -6.73
C ILE A 259 -9.82 3.26 -5.54
N LEU A 260 -10.91 2.65 -5.09
CA LEU A 260 -10.90 1.48 -4.21
C LEU A 260 -11.84 0.43 -4.80
N ALA A 261 -11.34 -0.73 -5.18
CA ALA A 261 -12.15 -1.74 -5.85
C ALA A 261 -11.84 -3.15 -5.37
N LYS A 262 -12.77 -4.09 -5.61
CA LYS A 262 -12.51 -5.51 -5.37
C LYS A 262 -11.24 -5.95 -6.10
N LYS A 263 -10.28 -6.47 -5.34
CA LYS A 263 -8.91 -6.77 -5.74
C LYS A 263 -8.84 -7.56 -7.04
N LYS A 264 -9.57 -8.68 -7.09
CA LYS A 264 -9.42 -9.68 -8.15
C LYS A 264 -10.29 -9.44 -9.37
N ILE A 265 -11.53 -9.03 -9.14
CA ILE A 265 -12.56 -8.97 -10.17
C ILE A 265 -12.50 -7.61 -10.88
N VAL A 266 -12.28 -6.52 -10.14
CA VAL A 266 -12.45 -5.18 -10.70
C VAL A 266 -11.10 -4.49 -10.89
N LEU A 267 -10.32 -4.33 -9.82
CA LEU A 267 -9.09 -3.54 -9.90
C LEU A 267 -8.06 -4.15 -10.86
N ARG A 268 -7.94 -5.49 -10.83
CA ARG A 268 -7.03 -6.21 -11.71
C ARG A 268 -7.44 -6.10 -13.18
N GLU A 269 -8.72 -6.34 -13.49
CA GLU A 269 -9.25 -6.22 -14.86
C GLU A 269 -9.11 -4.79 -15.38
N TYR A 270 -9.37 -3.79 -14.53
CA TYR A 270 -9.16 -2.40 -14.87
C TYR A 270 -7.68 -2.10 -15.20
N CYS A 271 -6.73 -2.59 -14.41
CA CYS A 271 -5.30 -2.39 -14.70
C CYS A 271 -4.85 -3.13 -15.97
N GLU A 272 -5.34 -4.36 -16.18
CA GLU A 272 -5.08 -5.16 -17.40
C GLU A 272 -5.63 -4.47 -18.66
N TRP A 273 -6.70 -3.70 -18.54
CA TRP A 273 -7.25 -2.88 -19.62
C TRP A 273 -6.51 -1.55 -19.79
N LEU A 274 -6.25 -0.82 -18.70
CA LEU A 274 -5.73 0.54 -18.70
C LEU A 274 -4.29 0.62 -19.23
N PHE A 275 -3.38 -0.17 -18.65
CA PHE A 275 -1.96 0.04 -18.88
C PHE A 275 -1.49 -0.28 -20.30
N PRO A 276 -1.98 -1.32 -21.00
CA PRO A 276 -1.66 -1.53 -22.41
C PRO A 276 -2.07 -0.35 -23.30
N ILE A 277 -3.21 0.30 -23.01
CA ILE A 277 -3.66 1.48 -23.74
C ILE A 277 -2.71 2.65 -23.49
N LEU A 278 -2.32 2.91 -22.24
CA LEU A 278 -1.39 3.99 -21.90
C LEU A 278 0.01 3.77 -22.48
N GLU A 279 0.53 2.54 -22.42
CA GLU A 279 1.81 2.17 -23.02
C GLU A 279 1.77 2.40 -24.53
N ARG A 280 0.68 1.99 -25.19
CA ARG A 280 0.52 2.21 -26.62
C ARG A 280 0.35 3.68 -26.99
N ALA A 281 -0.38 4.46 -26.19
CA ALA A 281 -0.50 5.90 -26.39
C ALA A 281 0.85 6.61 -26.22
N GLU A 282 1.67 6.19 -25.24
CA GLU A 282 3.05 6.69 -25.06
C GLU A 282 3.92 6.40 -26.29
N GLU A 283 3.83 5.21 -26.88
CA GLU A 283 4.58 4.85 -28.11
C GLU A 283 4.20 5.72 -29.32
N LEU A 284 2.93 6.12 -29.41
CA LEU A 284 2.39 6.93 -30.51
C LEU A 284 2.60 8.44 -30.29
N SER A 285 2.92 8.87 -29.06
CA SER A 285 3.08 10.28 -28.71
C SER A 285 4.44 10.83 -29.16
N VAL A 286 4.47 12.10 -29.55
CA VAL A 286 5.71 12.79 -29.98
C VAL A 286 5.77 14.19 -29.34
N PRO A 287 6.84 14.53 -28.57
CA PRO A 287 7.93 13.66 -28.14
C PRO A 287 7.46 12.62 -27.10
N ARG A 288 8.22 11.54 -26.93
CA ARG A 288 7.78 10.39 -26.12
C ARG A 288 8.42 10.35 -24.73
N GLY A 289 7.64 9.92 -23.73
CA GLY A 289 8.14 9.60 -22.39
C GLY A 289 9.09 10.67 -21.82
N ASN A 290 10.28 10.27 -21.41
CA ASN A 290 11.27 11.14 -20.75
C ASN A 290 11.84 12.28 -21.63
N GLU A 291 11.53 12.33 -22.93
CA GLU A 291 11.84 13.47 -23.79
C GLU A 291 11.00 14.72 -23.41
N ARG A 292 9.92 14.53 -22.64
CA ARG A 292 9.07 15.58 -22.07
C ARG A 292 8.85 15.39 -20.57
N ARG A 293 8.48 16.47 -19.88
CA ARG A 293 8.36 16.54 -18.41
C ARG A 293 6.96 16.80 -17.89
N ASP A 294 5.97 16.84 -18.78
CA ASP A 294 4.57 17.02 -18.43
C ASP A 294 3.87 15.67 -18.18
N ARG A 295 2.69 15.76 -17.57
CA ARG A 295 1.95 14.62 -17.00
C ARG A 295 0.88 14.09 -17.96
N TYR A 296 1.13 14.15 -19.26
CA TYR A 296 0.11 13.89 -20.29
C TYR A 296 -0.50 12.48 -20.16
N ILE A 297 0.31 11.46 -19.90
CA ILE A 297 -0.18 10.10 -19.64
C ILE A 297 -1.06 10.03 -18.38
N GLY A 298 -0.70 10.77 -17.31
CA GLY A 298 -1.55 10.89 -16.12
C GLY A 298 -2.94 11.43 -16.43
N TYR A 299 -3.06 12.46 -17.27
CA TYR A 299 -4.34 13.01 -17.72
C TYR A 299 -5.12 12.04 -18.62
N MET A 300 -4.43 11.29 -19.48
CA MET A 300 -5.05 10.20 -20.23
C MET A 300 -5.61 9.13 -19.29
N GLY A 301 -4.92 8.82 -18.20
CA GLY A 301 -5.38 7.90 -17.16
C GLY A 301 -6.72 8.29 -16.55
N GLU A 302 -6.89 9.55 -16.16
CA GLU A 302 -8.15 10.06 -15.60
C GLU A 302 -9.31 9.94 -16.61
N THR A 303 -9.00 10.18 -17.88
CA THR A 303 -9.98 10.03 -18.98
C THR A 303 -10.38 8.58 -19.21
N LEU A 304 -9.41 7.68 -19.22
CA LEU A 304 -9.64 6.25 -19.37
C LEU A 304 -10.35 5.64 -18.15
N GLU A 305 -10.07 6.11 -16.93
CA GLU A 305 -10.82 5.74 -15.72
C GLU A 305 -12.30 6.07 -15.89
N THR A 306 -12.61 7.29 -16.30
CA THR A 306 -13.98 7.72 -16.57
C THR A 306 -14.64 6.86 -17.64
N LEU A 307 -13.97 6.66 -18.77
CA LEU A 307 -14.46 5.80 -19.86
C LEU A 307 -14.78 4.38 -19.38
N TYR A 308 -13.86 3.76 -18.65
CA TYR A 308 -14.01 2.38 -18.17
C TYR A 308 -15.24 2.23 -17.27
N PHE A 309 -15.32 3.05 -16.21
CA PHE A 309 -16.36 2.91 -15.20
C PHE A 309 -17.73 3.38 -15.66
N VAL A 310 -17.81 4.41 -16.52
CA VAL A 310 -19.09 4.83 -17.12
C VAL A 310 -19.62 3.72 -18.04
N LYS A 311 -18.77 3.12 -18.89
CA LYS A 311 -19.16 2.00 -19.76
C LYS A 311 -19.61 0.77 -18.96
N LYS A 312 -18.98 0.51 -17.82
CA LYS A 312 -19.27 -0.64 -16.94
C LYS A 312 -20.33 -0.36 -15.86
N SER A 313 -20.88 0.86 -15.79
CA SER A 313 -21.84 1.28 -14.75
C SER A 313 -23.09 0.42 -14.63
N LYS A 314 -23.52 -0.24 -15.72
CA LYS A 314 -24.66 -1.17 -15.71
C LYS A 314 -24.32 -2.57 -15.20
N CYS A 315 -23.03 -2.91 -15.14
CA CYS A 315 -22.54 -4.24 -14.78
C CYS A 315 -21.83 -4.27 -13.43
N LEU A 316 -21.40 -3.11 -12.92
CA LEU A 316 -20.69 -2.98 -11.65
C LEU A 316 -21.56 -2.21 -10.66
N ASN A 317 -21.57 -2.65 -9.40
CA ASN A 317 -22.08 -1.88 -8.28
C ASN A 317 -21.07 -0.78 -7.90
N ILE A 318 -21.13 0.34 -8.62
CA ILE A 318 -20.29 1.53 -8.40
C ILE A 318 -20.95 2.41 -7.35
N VAL A 319 -20.20 2.74 -6.30
CA VAL A 319 -20.60 3.73 -5.29
C VAL A 319 -19.61 4.89 -5.25
N HIS A 320 -20.06 6.02 -4.71
CA HIS A 320 -19.25 7.21 -4.58
C HIS A 320 -19.01 7.55 -3.11
N ALA A 321 -17.82 8.02 -2.80
CA ALA A 321 -17.45 8.45 -1.47
C ALA A 321 -16.78 9.82 -1.48
N GLU A 322 -16.90 10.54 -0.37
CA GLU A 322 -16.23 11.82 -0.19
C GLU A 322 -14.71 11.61 -0.09
N CYS A 323 -13.96 12.48 -0.78
CA CYS A 323 -12.52 12.59 -0.63
C CYS A 323 -12.17 13.84 0.15
N ARG A 324 -11.58 13.64 1.33
CA ARG A 324 -11.11 14.75 2.15
C ARG A 324 -9.80 15.29 1.60
N LEU A 325 -9.75 16.60 1.37
CA LEU A 325 -8.52 17.31 1.07
C LEU A 325 -7.76 17.58 2.37
N ILE A 326 -6.56 17.00 2.49
CA ILE A 326 -5.65 17.23 3.61
C ILE A 326 -4.79 18.44 3.23
N VAL A 327 -4.95 19.53 3.99
CA VAL A 327 -4.25 20.82 3.82
C VAL A 327 -2.96 20.83 4.62
#